data_AF-A0A7S3S616-F1
#
_entry.id   AF-A0A7S3S616-F1
#
_cell.length_a   1.000
_cell.length_b   1.000
_cell.length_c   1.000
_cell.angle_alpha   90.00
_cell.angle_beta   90.00
_cell.angle_gamma   90.00
#
_symmetry.space_group_name_H-M   'P 1'
#
loop_
_entity.id
_entity.type
_entity.pdbx_description
1 polymer ?
#
loop_
_entity_poly.entity_id
_entity_poly.type
_entity_poly.pdbx_seq_one_letter_code
_entity_poly.pdbx_strand_id
1 'polypeptide(L)'
;GRIGAPLAMILGEALLVLSAGLPRLAQRGGSISLSSARDELPMPRSPEEWRLFRAALVARQASSSTSAASAPPGVACAANAARLRLESPRLWQEYVSDAWAHPLPTAEPGSLLCAMPLQAILMEQANMGSQEPWPRALIRMLEVDGGDSFLVDSDVSSSLYGDVQQVDGSNTPSEGKEVSRRLVGFGAMWRAATLLSNRAFLGLDRESLAGEKGDLWRMQQRALTLRGQVRLCLKPPGTREHEGGVSIILNRPLSWSKSIAELVTSLGHTDEADTLSESPQNKGVNGIAPSDVLRVFGSRPILYKGGDIGMDGPALCMHGLTKTRVPGSVELVRGTGVFTANVATATAAVLRGTARADDFRIFVGHCRDLNSKMIGTEWQAVACCRPLVLKQCRSLPRPLWHEVLELCGGTLAQMSAAVDDENGKRNRNTS
;
A
#
# COMPACT_ATOMS: atom_id res chain seq x y z
N GLY A 1 20.77 -37.72 -69.87
CA GLY A 1 19.87 -38.44 -68.93
C GLY A 1 18.79 -37.46 -68.53
N ARG A 2 17.64 -37.58 -69.17
CA ARG A 2 16.39 -38.14 -68.62
C ARG A 2 15.60 -37.12 -67.77
N ILE A 3 14.57 -36.57 -68.43
CA ILE A 3 13.16 -36.39 -67.99
C ILE A 3 12.94 -35.57 -66.71
N GLY A 4 12.09 -34.55 -66.62
CA GLY A 4 11.07 -33.97 -67.49
C GLY A 4 10.26 -32.96 -66.67
N ALA A 5 9.71 -31.93 -67.31
CA ALA A 5 8.57 -31.15 -66.79
C ALA A 5 7.26 -31.97 -67.04
N PRO A 6 6.00 -31.46 -66.93
CA PRO A 6 5.41 -30.22 -66.36
C PRO A 6 4.00 -30.45 -65.69
N LEU A 7 3.24 -29.36 -65.40
CA LEU A 7 1.74 -29.27 -65.28
C LEU A 7 1.05 -30.05 -64.12
N ALA A 8 -0.13 -29.74 -63.55
CA ALA A 8 -1.34 -28.99 -63.94
C ALA A 8 -2.10 -28.49 -62.68
N MET A 9 -2.69 -27.29 -62.68
CA MET A 9 -4.16 -27.03 -62.71
C MET A 9 -5.11 -28.19 -62.36
N ILE A 10 -5.92 -28.02 -61.31
CA ILE A 10 -7.34 -28.46 -61.28
C ILE A 10 -8.19 -27.39 -60.57
N LEU A 11 -9.21 -26.93 -61.29
CA LEU A 11 -10.36 -26.12 -60.87
C LEU A 11 -11.36 -26.95 -60.05
N GLY A 12 -12.09 -26.30 -59.15
CA GLY A 12 -13.28 -26.84 -58.50
C GLY A 12 -14.23 -25.73 -58.07
N GLU A 13 -15.11 -25.32 -58.99
CA GLU A 13 -16.34 -24.59 -58.70
C GLU A 13 -17.26 -25.41 -57.78
N ALA A 14 -18.08 -24.74 -56.96
CA ALA A 14 -19.56 -24.89 -56.96
C ALA A 14 -20.24 -24.47 -55.64
N LEU A 15 -21.21 -23.56 -55.82
CA LEU A 15 -22.45 -23.27 -55.08
C LEU A 15 -22.40 -22.74 -53.63
N LEU A 16 -22.92 -21.54 -53.32
CA LEU A 16 -24.34 -21.05 -53.29
C LEU A 16 -25.24 -21.76 -52.25
N VAL A 17 -26.11 -20.96 -51.61
CA VAL A 17 -27.34 -21.30 -50.87
C VAL A 17 -27.25 -21.29 -49.33
N LEU A 18 -27.43 -20.11 -48.70
CA LEU A 18 -28.64 -19.69 -47.96
C LEU A 18 -28.38 -18.53 -46.98
N SER A 19 -28.87 -17.36 -47.39
CA SER A 19 -29.28 -16.29 -46.48
C SER A 19 -30.61 -16.66 -45.81
N ALA A 20 -30.65 -16.75 -44.49
CA ALA A 20 -31.89 -16.62 -43.73
C ALA A 20 -31.58 -16.24 -42.27
N GLY A 21 -32.19 -15.15 -41.79
CA GLY A 21 -32.41 -14.96 -40.35
C GLY A 21 -31.66 -13.83 -39.65
N LEU A 22 -31.79 -12.58 -40.10
CA LEU A 22 -31.60 -11.41 -39.24
C LEU A 22 -32.90 -10.60 -39.20
N PRO A 23 -33.59 -10.50 -38.05
CA PRO A 23 -34.74 -9.62 -37.94
C PRO A 23 -34.31 -8.15 -37.91
N ARG A 24 -34.77 -7.41 -38.92
CA ARG A 24 -34.87 -5.95 -38.93
C ARG A 24 -35.69 -5.49 -37.73
N LEU A 25 -35.08 -4.74 -36.82
CA LEU A 25 -35.80 -3.84 -35.92
C LEU A 25 -35.60 -2.41 -36.37
N ALA A 26 -36.73 -1.74 -36.49
CA ALA A 26 -36.92 -0.49 -37.21
C ALA A 26 -36.17 0.69 -36.59
N GLN A 27 -35.61 1.51 -37.49
CA GLN A 27 -35.31 2.91 -37.23
C GLN A 27 -36.58 3.61 -36.76
N ARG A 28 -36.58 4.05 -35.49
CA ARG A 28 -37.45 5.13 -35.03
C ARG A 28 -36.55 6.29 -34.65
N GLY A 29 -36.50 7.28 -35.56
CA GLY A 29 -35.87 8.56 -35.30
C GLY A 29 -36.61 9.28 -34.18
N GLY A 30 -35.96 9.36 -33.03
CA GLY A 30 -36.29 10.27 -31.95
C GLY A 30 -35.07 11.14 -31.68
N SER A 31 -35.16 12.42 -32.07
CA SER A 31 -34.27 13.46 -31.57
C SER A 31 -34.44 13.51 -30.05
N ILE A 32 -33.48 12.97 -29.31
CA ILE A 32 -33.41 13.15 -27.86
C ILE A 32 -32.71 14.49 -27.65
N SER A 33 -33.50 15.52 -27.35
CA SER A 33 -32.99 16.74 -26.74
C SER A 33 -32.32 16.36 -25.42
N LEU A 34 -31.00 16.58 -25.33
CA LEU A 34 -30.23 16.50 -24.10
C LEU A 34 -30.61 17.68 -23.19
N SER A 35 -31.75 17.56 -22.52
CA SER A 35 -32.06 18.39 -21.36
C SER A 35 -31.26 17.87 -20.17
N SER A 36 -30.31 18.68 -19.70
CA SER A 36 -29.73 18.76 -18.34
C SER A 36 -30.37 17.90 -17.24
N ALA A 37 -30.24 16.58 -17.31
CA ALA A 37 -30.42 15.70 -16.17
C ALA A 37 -29.04 15.59 -15.51
N ARG A 38 -28.92 16.10 -14.29
CA ARG A 38 -27.79 15.75 -13.42
C ARG A 38 -27.81 14.24 -13.26
N ASP A 39 -26.89 13.54 -13.92
CA ASP A 39 -26.64 12.11 -13.72
C ASP A 39 -26.21 11.90 -12.26
N GLU A 40 -27.18 11.74 -11.37
CA GLU A 40 -26.98 11.18 -10.05
C GLU A 40 -26.64 9.71 -10.23
N LEU A 41 -25.34 9.43 -10.29
CA LEU A 41 -24.86 8.05 -10.25
C LEU A 41 -25.42 7.39 -8.99
N PRO A 42 -26.04 6.20 -9.11
CA PRO A 42 -26.61 5.51 -7.97
C PRO A 42 -25.54 5.29 -6.91
N MET A 43 -25.87 5.60 -5.66
CA MET A 43 -24.97 5.41 -4.52
C MET A 43 -24.51 3.95 -4.45
N PRO A 44 -23.20 3.68 -4.35
CA PRO A 44 -22.67 2.33 -4.30
C PRO A 44 -23.19 1.55 -3.08
N ARG A 45 -23.59 0.30 -3.29
CA ARG A 45 -24.16 -0.59 -2.28
C ARG A 45 -23.19 -1.64 -1.75
N SER A 46 -22.04 -1.79 -2.39
CA SER A 46 -21.01 -2.76 -2.02
C SER A 46 -19.61 -2.13 -2.03
N PRO A 47 -18.63 -2.72 -1.31
CA PRO A 47 -17.23 -2.28 -1.38
C PRO A 47 -16.66 -2.31 -2.80
N GLU A 48 -17.06 -3.29 -3.61
CA GLU A 48 -16.66 -3.39 -5.03
C GLU A 48 -17.23 -2.21 -5.85
N GLU A 49 -18.51 -1.88 -5.68
CA GLU A 49 -19.13 -0.72 -6.33
C GLU A 49 -18.49 0.59 -5.87
N TRP A 50 -18.13 0.71 -4.59
CA TRP A 50 -17.43 1.89 -4.07
C TRP A 50 -16.08 2.09 -4.75
N ARG A 51 -15.36 1.00 -5.05
CA ARG A 51 -14.09 1.08 -5.79
C ARG A 51 -14.30 1.48 -7.23
N LEU A 52 -15.29 0.89 -7.92
CA LEU A 52 -15.63 1.25 -9.29
C LEU A 52 -16.09 2.71 -9.39
N PHE A 53 -16.88 3.17 -8.41
CA PHE A 53 -17.32 4.55 -8.30
C PHE A 53 -16.15 5.50 -8.09
N ARG A 54 -15.22 5.18 -7.19
CA ARG A 54 -13.98 5.96 -7.01
C ARG A 54 -13.16 6.00 -8.30
N ALA A 55 -12.94 4.86 -8.97
CA ALA A 55 -12.25 4.81 -10.24
C ALA A 55 -12.94 5.67 -11.32
N ALA A 56 -14.27 5.64 -11.38
CA ALA A 56 -15.06 6.45 -12.31
C ALA A 56 -14.98 7.95 -11.98
N LEU A 57 -14.97 8.33 -10.70
CA LEU A 57 -14.77 9.72 -10.28
C LEU A 57 -13.40 10.25 -10.70
N VAL A 58 -12.33 9.48 -10.51
CA VAL A 58 -10.99 9.91 -10.91
C VAL A 58 -10.89 10.02 -12.44
N ALA A 59 -11.47 9.07 -13.18
CA ALA A 59 -11.54 9.16 -14.65
C ALA A 59 -12.31 10.41 -15.15
N ARG A 60 -13.37 10.82 -14.43
CA ARG A 60 -14.10 12.07 -14.72
C ARG A 60 -13.30 13.32 -14.37
N GLN A 61 -12.52 13.30 -13.29
CA GLN A 61 -11.64 14.42 -12.95
C GLN A 61 -10.51 14.59 -13.98
N ALA A 62 -9.89 13.50 -14.43
CA ALA A 62 -8.83 13.50 -15.43
C ALA A 62 -9.29 14.06 -16.80
N SER A 63 -10.57 13.88 -17.17
CA SER A 63 -11.14 14.43 -18.40
C SER A 63 -11.49 15.91 -18.32
N SER A 64 -11.49 16.51 -17.13
CA SER A 64 -11.86 17.93 -16.91
C SER A 64 -10.68 18.90 -16.89
N SER A 65 -9.43 18.42 -16.81
CA SER A 65 -8.23 19.27 -16.73
C SER A 65 -7.44 19.27 -18.03
N THR A 66 -7.65 20.28 -18.87
CA THR A 66 -6.83 20.55 -20.07
C THR A 66 -6.18 21.93 -19.94
N SER A 67 -5.01 22.05 -19.29
CA SER A 67 -4.15 23.25 -19.39
C SER A 67 -2.78 23.09 -18.70
N ALA A 68 -1.73 23.45 -19.44
CA ALA A 68 -0.36 23.87 -19.07
C ALA A 68 0.66 22.84 -18.52
N ALA A 69 1.90 22.99 -19.02
CA ALA A 69 3.08 22.17 -18.78
C ALA A 69 3.73 22.39 -17.40
N SER A 70 2.96 22.19 -16.32
CA SER A 70 3.48 21.81 -15.01
C SER A 70 3.56 20.29 -14.91
N ALA A 71 4.22 19.76 -13.87
CA ALA A 71 4.17 18.32 -13.57
C ALA A 71 2.70 17.83 -13.67
N PRO A 72 2.44 16.67 -14.30
CA PRO A 72 1.09 16.19 -14.52
C PRO A 72 0.34 16.15 -13.17
N PRO A 73 -0.87 16.72 -13.11
CA PRO A 73 -1.66 16.76 -11.87
C PRO A 73 -1.81 15.33 -11.34
N GLY A 74 -1.49 15.12 -10.07
CA GLY A 74 -1.55 13.80 -9.43
C GLY A 74 -0.20 13.08 -9.25
N VAL A 75 0.93 13.61 -9.72
CA VAL A 75 2.25 13.02 -9.40
C VAL A 75 2.81 13.61 -8.11
N ALA A 76 2.83 12.83 -7.03
CA ALA A 76 3.41 13.27 -5.75
C ALA A 76 4.93 13.48 -5.81
N CYS A 77 5.66 12.66 -6.59
CA CYS A 77 7.12 12.76 -6.69
C CYS A 77 7.63 12.61 -8.12
N ALA A 78 8.09 13.72 -8.72
CA ALA A 78 8.62 13.74 -10.08
C ALA A 78 9.83 12.81 -10.27
N ALA A 79 10.70 12.69 -9.27
CA ALA A 79 11.86 11.80 -9.32
C ALA A 79 11.46 10.32 -9.35
N ASN A 80 10.47 9.92 -8.56
CA ASN A 80 9.92 8.57 -8.61
C ASN A 80 9.21 8.29 -9.94
N ALA A 81 8.49 9.28 -10.49
CA ALA A 81 7.85 9.15 -11.80
C ALA A 81 8.88 8.96 -12.93
N ALA A 82 9.98 9.72 -12.90
CA ALA A 82 11.09 9.55 -13.84
C ALA A 82 11.72 8.16 -13.75
N ARG A 83 11.91 7.64 -12.53
CA ARG A 83 12.41 6.29 -12.30
C ARG A 83 11.44 5.23 -12.86
N LEU A 84 10.15 5.37 -12.55
CA LEU A 84 9.09 4.47 -13.05
C LEU A 84 9.05 4.45 -14.58
N ARG A 85 9.25 5.59 -15.25
CA ARG A 85 9.30 5.69 -16.71
C ARG A 85 10.39 4.80 -17.32
N LEU A 86 11.55 4.72 -16.68
CA LEU A 86 12.67 3.90 -17.14
C LEU A 86 12.42 2.40 -16.90
N GLU A 87 11.84 2.06 -15.76
CA GLU A 87 11.63 0.67 -15.35
C GLU A 87 10.43 0.04 -16.06
N SER A 88 9.30 0.74 -16.13
CA SER A 88 8.07 0.26 -16.77
C SER A 88 7.33 1.41 -17.46
N PRO A 89 7.60 1.66 -18.76
CA PRO A 89 6.93 2.70 -19.53
C PRO A 89 5.40 2.57 -19.54
N ARG A 90 4.88 1.34 -19.52
CA ARG A 90 3.44 1.06 -19.48
C ARG A 90 2.83 1.47 -18.13
N LEU A 91 3.45 1.05 -17.02
CA LEU A 91 2.97 1.39 -15.69
C LEU A 91 3.11 2.89 -15.42
N TRP A 92 4.13 3.54 -16.01
CA TRP A 92 4.32 4.98 -15.97
C TRP A 92 3.19 5.76 -16.65
N GLN A 93 2.71 5.31 -17.81
CA GLN A 93 1.58 5.98 -18.50
C GLN A 93 0.32 5.97 -17.61
N GLU A 94 0.05 4.86 -16.96
CA GLU A 94 -1.07 4.72 -16.02
C GLU A 94 -0.85 5.62 -14.79
N TYR A 95 0.37 5.64 -14.25
CA TYR A 95 0.70 6.48 -13.10
C TYR A 95 0.55 7.98 -13.40
N VAL A 96 1.03 8.45 -14.55
CA VAL A 96 0.97 9.87 -14.90
C VAL A 96 -0.45 10.33 -15.24
N SER A 97 -1.31 9.43 -15.70
CA SER A 97 -2.71 9.75 -16.03
C SER A 97 -3.66 9.63 -14.84
N ASP A 98 -3.39 8.71 -13.91
CA ASP A 98 -4.36 8.28 -12.89
C ASP A 98 -3.69 7.93 -11.54
N ALA A 99 -2.69 8.70 -11.12
CA ALA A 99 -2.12 8.55 -9.78
C ALA A 99 -3.07 9.11 -8.71
N TRP A 100 -3.53 8.23 -7.82
CA TRP A 100 -4.39 8.60 -6.70
C TRP A 100 -4.16 7.68 -5.50
N ALA A 101 -4.40 8.23 -4.31
CA ALA A 101 -4.47 7.49 -3.06
C ALA A 101 -5.45 8.18 -2.10
N HIS A 102 -6.17 7.41 -1.30
CA HIS A 102 -7.13 7.92 -0.32
C HIS A 102 -7.09 7.11 0.97
N PRO A 103 -7.13 7.74 2.15
CA PRO A 103 -7.21 7.02 3.41
C PRO A 103 -8.52 6.24 3.50
N LEU A 104 -8.44 5.05 4.09
CA LEU A 104 -9.57 4.21 4.43
C LEU A 104 -9.67 4.08 5.95
N PRO A 105 -10.90 3.99 6.51
CA PRO A 105 -11.10 3.73 7.94
C PRO A 105 -10.74 2.28 8.31
N THR A 106 -10.84 1.36 7.35
CA THR A 106 -10.57 -0.07 7.56
C THR A 106 -9.66 -0.61 6.46
N ALA A 107 -8.95 -1.69 6.78
CA ALA A 107 -8.16 -2.41 5.79
C ALA A 107 -9.09 -3.24 4.90
N GLU A 108 -8.88 -3.14 3.60
CA GLU A 108 -9.56 -3.97 2.62
C GLU A 108 -8.53 -4.74 1.76
N PRO A 109 -8.88 -5.91 1.19
CA PRO A 109 -7.95 -6.59 0.30
C PRO A 109 -7.68 -5.71 -0.94
N GLY A 110 -6.39 -5.59 -1.29
CA GLY A 110 -5.88 -4.66 -2.29
C GLY A 110 -5.50 -3.27 -1.78
N SER A 111 -5.86 -2.90 -0.54
CA SER A 111 -5.42 -1.64 0.06
C SER A 111 -3.96 -1.69 0.50
N LEU A 112 -3.31 -0.52 0.51
CA LEU A 112 -2.00 -0.35 1.13
C LEU A 112 -2.18 -0.05 2.62
N LEU A 113 -1.22 -0.50 3.43
CA LEU A 113 -1.11 -0.19 4.85
C LEU A 113 0.21 0.55 5.04
N CYS A 114 0.12 1.81 5.45
CA CYS A 114 1.28 2.65 5.73
C CYS A 114 1.54 2.65 7.23
N ALA A 115 2.74 2.26 7.64
CA ALA A 115 3.11 2.27 9.05
C ALA A 115 3.16 3.71 9.58
N MET A 116 2.53 3.98 10.72
CA MET A 116 2.48 5.30 11.32
C MET A 116 3.68 5.52 12.26
N PRO A 117 4.32 6.71 12.24
CA PRO A 117 5.34 7.05 13.23
C PRO A 117 4.70 7.22 14.61
N LEU A 118 5.50 7.07 15.68
CA LEU A 118 4.98 7.14 17.06
C LEU A 118 4.22 8.45 17.33
N GLN A 119 4.72 9.56 16.79
CA GLN A 119 4.07 10.85 16.94
C GLN A 119 2.63 10.84 16.44
N ALA A 120 2.40 10.29 15.24
CA ALA A 120 1.08 10.17 14.66
C ALA A 120 0.18 9.23 15.49
N ILE A 121 0.73 8.14 16.02
CA ILE A 121 0.01 7.20 16.89
C ILE A 121 -0.50 7.93 18.15
N LEU A 122 0.39 8.66 18.83
CA LEU A 122 0.06 9.40 20.06
C LEU A 122 -0.98 10.50 19.80
N MET A 123 -0.83 11.21 18.68
CA MET A 123 -1.77 12.25 18.22
C MET A 123 -3.16 11.69 17.99
N GLU A 124 -3.25 10.56 17.28
CA GLU A 124 -4.52 9.95 16.95
C GLU A 124 -5.22 9.40 18.21
N GLN A 125 -4.46 8.72 19.08
CA GLN A 125 -4.98 8.28 20.38
C GLN A 125 -5.46 9.45 21.25
N ALA A 126 -4.75 10.58 21.24
CA ALA A 126 -5.17 11.78 21.97
C ALA A 126 -6.46 12.38 21.40
N ASN A 127 -6.58 12.46 20.06
CA ASN A 127 -7.78 12.93 19.37
C ASN A 127 -9.00 12.03 19.65
N MET A 128 -8.79 10.72 19.74
CA MET A 128 -9.81 9.75 20.13
C MET A 128 -10.18 9.80 21.63
N GLY A 129 -9.54 10.66 22.42
CA GLY A 129 -9.79 10.76 23.86
C GLY A 129 -9.31 9.54 24.64
N SER A 130 -8.30 8.84 24.14
CA SER A 130 -7.70 7.68 24.82
C SER A 130 -7.29 8.05 26.23
N GLN A 131 -7.67 7.17 27.17
CA GLN A 131 -7.25 7.27 28.57
C GLN A 131 -5.90 6.58 28.80
N GLU A 132 -5.14 6.24 27.76
CA GLU A 132 -3.78 5.75 27.97
C GLU A 132 -2.88 6.86 28.55
N PRO A 133 -1.85 6.51 29.34
CA PRO A 133 -1.01 7.51 30.02
C PRO A 133 -0.33 8.50 29.06
N TRP A 134 0.10 8.01 27.89
CA TRP A 134 0.89 8.80 26.94
C TRP A 134 0.05 9.78 26.10
N PRO A 135 -1.11 9.40 25.56
CA PRO A 135 -2.07 10.37 25.02
C PRO A 135 -2.48 11.44 26.03
N ARG A 136 -2.74 11.05 27.30
CA ARG A 136 -3.04 12.00 28.38
C ARG A 136 -1.86 12.93 28.69
N ALA A 137 -0.63 12.41 28.71
CA ALA A 137 0.57 13.21 28.89
C ALA A 137 0.75 14.21 27.74
N LEU A 138 0.49 13.81 26.49
CA LEU A 138 0.51 14.70 25.34
C LEU A 138 -0.51 15.84 25.47
N ILE A 139 -1.75 15.54 25.86
CA ILE A 139 -2.79 16.55 26.08
C ILE A 139 -2.37 17.53 27.17
N ARG A 140 -1.85 17.04 28.31
CA ARG A 140 -1.37 17.91 29.40
C ARG A 140 -0.22 18.81 28.96
N MET A 141 0.71 18.31 28.14
CA MET A 141 1.78 19.17 27.57
C MET A 141 1.18 20.33 26.76
N LEU A 142 0.14 20.07 25.96
CA LEU A 142 -0.52 21.09 25.16
C LEU A 142 -1.34 22.10 25.98
N GLU A 143 -1.88 21.68 27.13
CA GLU A 143 -2.62 22.56 28.05
C GLU A 143 -1.70 23.48 28.86
N VAL A 144 -0.55 22.96 29.29
CA VAL A 144 0.46 23.72 30.04
C VAL A 144 1.16 24.74 29.13
N ASP A 145 1.39 24.39 27.86
CA ASP A 145 2.13 25.23 26.90
C ASP A 145 1.27 26.32 26.21
N GLY A 146 0.16 26.73 26.83
CA GLY A 146 -0.69 27.84 26.37
C GLY A 146 -0.03 29.22 26.28
N GLY A 147 1.29 29.32 26.47
CA GLY A 147 2.10 30.54 26.32
C GLY A 147 3.51 30.22 25.83
N ASP A 148 3.78 30.58 24.57
CA ASP A 148 5.01 31.01 23.88
C ASP A 148 6.46 30.81 24.43
N SER A 149 6.73 30.10 25.53
CA SER A 149 8.03 30.14 26.22
C SER A 149 8.70 28.76 26.40
N PHE A 150 8.81 27.96 25.32
CA PHE A 150 9.62 26.73 25.36
C PHE A 150 10.90 26.81 24.52
N LEU A 151 11.51 28.00 24.49
CA LEU A 151 12.93 28.11 24.19
C LEU A 151 13.65 28.39 25.50
N VAL A 152 14.45 27.41 25.94
CA VAL A 152 15.46 27.47 27.01
C VAL A 152 14.92 27.27 28.43
N ASP A 153 14.81 26.02 28.89
CA ASP A 153 15.51 25.59 30.12
C ASP A 153 15.41 24.07 30.36
N SER A 154 16.55 23.48 30.73
CA SER A 154 16.77 22.03 30.94
C SER A 154 16.22 21.49 32.26
N ASP A 155 15.57 22.32 33.09
CA ASP A 155 15.29 21.97 34.49
C ASP A 155 13.84 21.57 34.80
N VAL A 156 12.96 21.46 33.79
CA VAL A 156 11.55 21.03 34.00
C VAL A 156 11.42 19.50 34.24
N SER A 157 12.53 18.79 34.45
CA SER A 157 12.53 17.34 34.68
C SER A 157 11.93 16.92 36.04
N SER A 158 11.83 17.82 37.02
CA SER A 158 11.41 17.49 38.39
C SER A 158 9.95 17.86 38.71
N SER A 159 9.39 18.91 38.08
CA SER A 159 8.09 19.45 38.46
C SER A 159 6.88 18.68 37.91
N LEU A 160 6.98 18.07 36.72
CA LEU A 160 5.86 17.33 36.11
C LEU A 160 5.64 15.92 36.69
N TYR A 161 6.56 15.43 37.52
CA TYR A 161 6.51 14.09 38.13
C TYR A 161 6.35 14.10 39.66
N GLY A 162 6.17 15.28 40.25
CA GLY A 162 6.13 15.46 41.71
C GLY A 162 4.83 15.04 42.42
N ASP A 163 3.71 14.86 41.72
CA ASP A 163 2.47 14.43 42.38
C ASP A 163 1.51 13.76 41.39
N VAL A 164 1.61 12.43 41.30
CA VAL A 164 0.45 11.58 40.99
C VAL A 164 0.09 10.87 42.29
N GLN A 165 -0.21 11.64 43.33
CA GLN A 165 -0.91 11.10 44.48
C GLN A 165 -2.38 10.90 44.12
N GLN A 166 -2.88 9.75 44.55
CA GLN A 166 -4.29 9.35 44.56
C GLN A 166 -5.12 10.50 45.13
N VAL A 167 -5.84 11.23 44.27
CA VAL A 167 -6.80 12.24 44.73
C VAL A 167 -8.02 11.46 45.21
N ASP A 168 -8.15 11.36 46.53
CA ASP A 168 -9.31 10.80 47.19
C ASP A 168 -10.58 11.59 46.84
N GLY A 169 -11.65 10.83 46.62
CA GLY A 169 -12.92 11.31 46.13
C GLY A 169 -13.62 12.26 47.09
N SER A 170 -13.95 13.45 46.60
CA SER A 170 -15.26 14.09 46.80
C SER A 170 -15.27 15.44 46.09
N ASN A 171 -15.67 15.46 44.83
CA ASN A 171 -16.25 16.67 44.23
C ASN A 171 -17.23 16.24 43.15
N THR A 172 -18.49 16.64 43.37
CA THR A 172 -19.60 16.46 42.45
C THR A 172 -19.32 17.17 41.12
N PRO A 173 -19.68 16.58 39.97
CA PRO A 173 -19.48 17.22 38.69
C PRO A 173 -20.52 18.33 38.53
N SER A 174 -20.08 19.59 38.62
CA SER A 174 -20.87 20.70 38.10
C SER A 174 -20.78 20.68 36.58
N GLU A 175 -21.93 20.46 35.96
CA GLU A 175 -22.18 20.64 34.53
C GLU A 175 -21.74 22.05 34.09
N GLY A 176 -20.98 22.16 32.99
CA GLY A 176 -20.87 23.42 32.26
C GLY A 176 -19.47 24.02 32.05
N LYS A 177 -18.37 23.29 32.25
CA LYS A 177 -17.07 23.67 31.67
C LYS A 177 -16.71 22.75 30.52
N GLU A 178 -17.47 22.87 29.44
CA GLU A 178 -17.04 22.44 28.12
C GLU A 178 -15.90 23.39 27.71
N VAL A 179 -14.71 23.11 28.23
CA VAL A 179 -13.46 23.78 27.89
C VAL A 179 -13.39 23.74 26.38
N SER A 180 -13.52 24.92 25.75
CA SER A 180 -13.31 25.07 24.31
C SER A 180 -11.96 24.45 23.99
N ARG A 181 -11.99 23.22 23.45
CA ARG A 181 -10.84 22.58 22.84
C ARG A 181 -10.47 23.46 21.66
N ARG A 182 -9.62 24.47 21.91
CA ARG A 182 -8.97 25.22 20.84
C ARG A 182 -8.37 24.16 19.93
N LEU A 183 -8.66 24.23 18.63
CA LEU A 183 -8.00 23.39 17.65
C LEU A 183 -6.50 23.65 17.77
N VAL A 184 -5.79 22.76 18.46
CA VAL A 184 -4.33 22.77 18.46
C VAL A 184 -3.92 22.42 17.04
N GLY A 185 -3.21 23.32 16.37
CA GLY A 185 -2.74 23.08 15.02
C GLY A 185 -1.82 21.86 14.96
N PHE A 186 -1.89 21.08 13.87
CA PHE A 186 -1.09 19.87 13.64
C PHE A 186 0.38 20.03 14.04
N GLY A 187 1.01 21.16 13.68
CA GLY A 187 2.42 21.40 13.96
C GLY A 187 2.77 21.51 15.46
N ALA A 188 1.90 22.09 16.28
CA ALA A 188 2.12 22.16 17.73
C ALA A 188 1.98 20.77 18.36
N MET A 189 0.95 20.04 17.97
CA MET A 189 0.69 18.68 18.44
C MET A 189 1.82 17.72 18.02
N TRP A 190 2.30 17.82 16.78
CA TRP A 190 3.44 17.04 16.29
C TRP A 190 4.71 17.32 17.10
N ARG A 191 5.05 18.59 17.35
CA ARG A 191 6.23 18.95 18.15
C ARG A 191 6.15 18.39 19.57
N ALA A 192 5.01 18.52 20.24
CA ALA A 192 4.81 17.96 21.57
C ALA A 192 4.96 16.43 21.57
N ALA A 193 4.39 15.75 20.57
CA ALA A 193 4.53 14.31 20.41
C ALA A 193 6.00 13.90 20.12
N THR A 194 6.73 14.67 19.31
CA THR A 194 8.16 14.46 19.06
C THR A 194 8.97 14.61 20.35
N LEU A 195 8.70 15.64 21.18
CA LEU A 195 9.36 15.82 22.48
C LEU A 195 9.09 14.63 23.41
N LEU A 196 7.84 14.18 23.50
CA LEU A 196 7.46 13.03 24.32
C LEU A 196 8.17 11.75 23.83
N SER A 197 8.21 11.51 22.52
CA SER A 197 8.92 10.36 21.94
C SER A 197 10.43 10.41 22.16
N ASN A 198 11.05 11.60 22.11
CA ASN A 198 12.48 11.76 22.35
C ASN A 198 12.84 11.59 23.83
N ARG A 199 11.95 11.96 24.76
CA ARG A 199 12.14 11.69 26.20
C ARG A 199 12.20 10.19 26.48
N ALA A 200 11.43 9.38 25.76
CA ALA A 200 11.54 7.92 25.83
C ALA A 200 12.95 7.41 25.47
N PHE A 201 13.70 8.15 24.66
CA PHE A 201 15.08 7.80 24.31
C PHE A 201 16.12 8.25 25.32
N LEU A 202 15.95 9.45 25.90
CA LEU A 202 16.99 10.09 26.69
C LEU A 202 16.96 9.75 28.19
N GLY A 203 15.84 9.22 28.70
CA GLY A 203 15.61 9.01 30.14
C GLY A 203 15.55 7.57 30.63
N LEU A 204 15.96 6.59 29.82
CA LEU A 204 15.88 5.17 30.21
C LEU A 204 17.18 4.68 30.83
N ASP A 205 17.23 4.69 32.15
CA ASP A 205 18.04 3.72 32.87
C ASP A 205 17.40 2.32 32.72
N ARG A 206 18.21 1.27 32.67
CA ARG A 206 17.80 -0.12 32.39
C ARG A 206 16.82 -0.65 33.44
N GLU A 207 16.85 -0.09 34.65
CA GLU A 207 15.94 -0.39 35.76
C GLU A 207 14.57 0.31 35.65
N SER A 208 14.45 1.34 34.82
CA SER A 208 13.22 2.15 34.64
C SER A 208 12.27 1.61 33.56
N LEU A 209 12.52 0.40 33.04
CA LEU A 209 11.71 -0.26 32.00
C LEU A 209 10.43 -0.92 32.56
N ALA A 210 10.22 -0.92 33.87
CA ALA A 210 8.95 -1.32 34.47
C ALA A 210 7.91 -0.18 34.38
N GLY A 211 6.64 -0.54 34.18
CA GLY A 211 5.51 0.40 34.15
C GLY A 211 5.42 1.22 32.86
N GLU A 212 4.78 2.40 32.97
CA GLU A 212 4.35 3.20 31.82
C GLU A 212 5.50 3.60 30.88
N LYS A 213 6.69 3.94 31.43
CA LYS A 213 7.88 4.34 30.64
C LYS A 213 8.36 3.21 29.73
N GLY A 214 8.26 1.97 30.22
CA GLY A 214 8.54 0.77 29.44
C GLY A 214 7.54 0.56 28.29
N ASP A 215 6.28 0.95 28.46
CA ASP A 215 5.28 0.91 27.38
C ASP A 215 5.63 1.89 26.25
N LEU A 216 5.94 3.16 26.58
CA LEU A 216 6.31 4.16 25.56
C LEU A 216 7.56 3.74 24.79
N TRP A 217 8.55 3.21 25.50
CA TRP A 217 9.75 2.65 24.87
C TRP A 217 9.42 1.52 23.90
N ARG A 218 8.56 0.57 24.31
CA ARG A 218 8.12 -0.53 23.44
C ARG A 218 7.36 -0.02 22.22
N MET A 219 6.46 0.96 22.39
CA MET A 219 5.78 1.63 21.29
C MET A 219 6.77 2.28 20.32
N GLN A 220 7.78 2.99 20.85
CA GLN A 220 8.83 3.62 20.06
C GLN A 220 9.67 2.62 19.28
N GLN A 221 10.12 1.53 19.91
CA GLN A 221 10.89 0.47 19.25
C GLN A 221 10.08 -0.21 18.15
N ARG A 222 8.78 -0.46 18.40
CA ARG A 222 7.86 -0.99 17.41
C ARG A 222 7.70 -0.03 16.23
N ALA A 223 7.41 1.25 16.48
CA ALA A 223 7.26 2.27 15.45
C ALA A 223 8.53 2.42 14.60
N LEU A 224 9.72 2.33 15.21
CA LEU A 224 11.00 2.37 14.48
C LEU A 224 11.23 1.13 13.62
N THR A 225 10.88 -0.05 14.12
CA THR A 225 10.98 -1.30 13.37
C THR A 225 10.08 -1.28 12.13
N LEU A 226 8.91 -0.67 12.25
CA LEU A 226 7.93 -0.52 11.17
C LEU A 226 8.14 0.72 10.30
N ARG A 227 9.05 1.62 10.67
CA ARG A 227 9.18 2.95 10.08
C ARG A 227 9.32 2.89 8.56
N GLY A 228 8.47 3.63 7.87
CA GLY A 228 8.46 3.73 6.41
C GLY A 228 8.04 2.45 5.69
N GLN A 229 7.59 1.40 6.39
CA GLN A 229 7.06 0.21 5.74
C GLN A 229 5.71 0.51 5.08
N VAL A 230 5.54 -0.02 3.87
CA VAL A 230 4.28 -0.05 3.13
C VAL A 230 3.95 -1.50 2.87
N ARG A 231 2.78 -1.95 3.34
CA ARG A 231 2.30 -3.31 3.12
C ARG A 231 1.11 -3.33 2.18
N LEU A 232 0.92 -4.40 1.43
CA LEU A 232 -0.31 -4.68 0.69
C LEU A 232 -1.15 -5.65 1.51
N CYS A 233 -2.40 -5.28 1.78
CA CYS A 233 -3.37 -6.15 2.42
C CYS A 233 -3.85 -7.21 1.41
N LEU A 234 -3.54 -8.49 1.66
CA LEU A 234 -4.03 -9.61 0.87
C LEU A 234 -5.34 -10.15 1.42
N LYS A 235 -5.42 -10.24 2.75
CA LYS A 235 -6.63 -10.59 3.50
C LYS A 235 -6.73 -9.64 4.69
N PRO A 236 -7.83 -8.90 4.87
CA PRO A 236 -8.00 -8.05 6.04
C PRO A 236 -8.08 -8.91 7.31
N PRO A 237 -7.81 -8.34 8.49
CA PRO A 237 -8.07 -9.04 9.75
C PRO A 237 -9.57 -9.39 9.84
N GLY A 238 -9.86 -10.62 10.25
CA GLY A 238 -11.24 -11.06 10.46
C GLY A 238 -11.89 -10.38 11.67
N THR A 239 -13.17 -10.64 11.87
CA THR A 239 -13.92 -10.12 13.03
C THR A 239 -13.53 -10.82 14.34
N ARG A 240 -12.96 -12.02 14.24
CA ARG A 240 -12.49 -12.80 15.40
C ARG A 240 -11.04 -12.42 15.71
N GLU A 241 -10.70 -12.23 16.99
CA GLU A 241 -9.37 -11.76 17.43
C GLU A 241 -8.21 -12.67 16.97
N HIS A 242 -8.47 -13.95 16.69
CA HIS A 242 -7.45 -14.90 16.20
C HIS A 242 -7.31 -14.94 14.68
N GLU A 243 -8.21 -14.30 13.93
CA GLU A 243 -8.14 -14.28 12.46
C GLU A 243 -7.28 -13.08 12.01
N GLY A 244 -5.97 -13.21 12.19
CA GLY A 244 -5.00 -12.21 11.76
C GLY A 244 -5.09 -11.92 10.26
N GLY A 245 -4.95 -10.65 9.90
CA GLY A 245 -4.90 -10.24 8.49
C GLY A 245 -3.60 -10.69 7.84
N VAL A 246 -3.66 -11.02 6.55
CA VAL A 246 -2.50 -11.42 5.74
C VAL A 246 -2.06 -10.24 4.88
N SER A 247 -0.77 -9.93 4.92
CA SER A 247 -0.19 -8.86 4.09
C SER A 247 1.22 -9.18 3.62
N ILE A 248 1.72 -8.39 2.67
CA ILE A 248 3.11 -8.44 2.21
C ILE A 248 3.76 -7.06 2.23
N ILE A 249 5.01 -6.96 2.66
CA ILE A 249 5.77 -5.70 2.63
C ILE A 249 6.22 -5.40 1.19
N LEU A 250 5.82 -4.25 0.67
CA LEU A 250 6.10 -3.86 -0.71
C LEU A 250 7.49 -3.25 -0.89
N ASN A 251 8.00 -2.50 0.07
CA ASN A 251 9.16 -1.65 -0.13
C ASN A 251 10.43 -2.14 0.59
N ARG A 252 10.56 -3.46 0.77
CA ARG A 252 11.73 -4.09 1.39
C ARG A 252 12.43 -5.04 0.42
N PRO A 253 13.27 -4.53 -0.50
CA PRO A 253 14.09 -5.41 -1.33
C PRO A 253 15.01 -6.26 -0.45
N LEU A 254 15.14 -7.53 -0.79
CA LEU A 254 16.08 -8.44 -0.12
C LEU A 254 17.51 -8.13 -0.57
N SER A 255 18.42 -8.07 0.41
CA SER A 255 19.85 -7.85 0.19
C SER A 255 20.66 -9.14 0.11
N TRP A 256 20.06 -10.31 0.39
CA TRP A 256 20.78 -11.58 0.53
C TRP A 256 20.97 -12.32 -0.80
N SER A 257 21.95 -13.23 -0.81
CA SER A 257 22.50 -13.93 -1.96
C SER A 257 21.75 -15.18 -2.43
N LYS A 258 20.61 -15.56 -1.81
CA LYS A 258 19.85 -16.72 -2.29
C LYS A 258 19.42 -16.46 -3.73
N SER A 259 19.87 -17.32 -4.65
CA SER A 259 19.48 -17.20 -6.05
C SER A 259 17.98 -17.52 -6.18
N ILE A 260 17.29 -16.91 -7.15
CA ILE A 260 15.91 -17.34 -7.45
C ILE A 260 15.87 -18.85 -7.77
N ALA A 261 16.95 -19.43 -8.30
CA ALA A 261 17.03 -20.87 -8.49
C ALA A 261 16.89 -21.67 -7.20
N GLU A 262 17.44 -21.22 -6.07
CA GLU A 262 17.24 -21.91 -4.78
C GLU A 262 15.77 -21.84 -4.35
N LEU A 263 15.13 -20.67 -4.52
CA LEU A 263 13.70 -20.51 -4.26
C LEU A 263 12.84 -21.36 -5.20
N VAL A 264 13.23 -21.47 -6.48
CA VAL A 264 12.54 -22.30 -7.46
C VAL A 264 12.76 -23.79 -7.20
N THR A 265 13.91 -24.16 -6.66
CA THR A 265 14.18 -25.55 -6.28
C THR A 265 13.32 -25.96 -5.09
N SER A 266 13.02 -25.04 -4.16
CA SER A 266 12.01 -25.29 -3.12
C SER A 266 10.56 -25.29 -3.64
N LEU A 267 10.27 -24.70 -4.81
CA LEU A 267 8.95 -24.76 -5.48
C LEU A 267 8.56 -26.16 -5.96
N GLY A 268 9.50 -27.12 -6.01
CA GLY A 268 9.22 -28.49 -6.44
C GLY A 268 8.59 -29.39 -5.37
N HIS A 269 8.46 -28.93 -4.11
CA HIS A 269 8.11 -29.77 -2.95
C HIS A 269 7.06 -29.12 -2.02
N THR A 270 5.87 -28.77 -2.51
CA THR A 270 4.78 -28.38 -1.60
C THR A 270 3.55 -29.26 -1.80
N ASP A 271 3.48 -30.35 -1.02
CA ASP A 271 2.25 -31.12 -0.74
C ASP A 271 1.48 -30.55 0.49
N GLU A 272 2.01 -29.56 1.21
CA GLU A 272 1.31 -28.96 2.34
C GLU A 272 0.48 -27.74 1.92
N ALA A 273 -0.68 -28.06 1.36
CA ALA A 273 -1.82 -27.16 1.34
C ALA A 273 -2.41 -27.08 2.76
N ASP A 274 -2.04 -26.07 3.55
CA ASP A 274 -2.97 -25.59 4.58
C ASP A 274 -2.68 -24.15 5.05
N THR A 275 -3.78 -23.40 5.21
CA THR A 275 -3.93 -22.04 5.77
C THR A 275 -3.88 -20.78 4.87
N LEU A 276 -3.68 -20.89 3.55
CA LEU A 276 -4.10 -19.83 2.59
C LEU A 276 -5.05 -20.36 1.50
N SER A 277 -5.46 -21.62 1.59
CA SER A 277 -6.23 -22.33 0.58
C SER A 277 -7.74 -22.33 0.87
N GLU A 278 -8.40 -21.24 0.51
CA GLU A 278 -9.70 -21.30 -0.20
C GLU A 278 -9.62 -20.54 -1.54
N SER A 279 -8.44 -20.52 -2.15
CA SER A 279 -8.24 -20.05 -3.52
C SER A 279 -7.35 -21.01 -4.30
N PRO A 280 -7.60 -21.14 -5.61
CA PRO A 280 -7.69 -22.42 -6.29
C PRO A 280 -6.32 -23.06 -6.49
N GLN A 281 -6.33 -24.39 -6.43
CA GLN A 281 -5.29 -25.30 -6.88
C GLN A 281 -4.60 -24.77 -8.14
N ASN A 282 -3.45 -24.12 -7.94
CA ASN A 282 -2.58 -23.68 -9.01
C ASN A 282 -1.79 -24.92 -9.44
N LYS A 283 -2.43 -25.82 -10.19
CA LYS A 283 -1.76 -26.95 -10.85
C LYS A 283 -0.60 -26.36 -11.65
N GLY A 284 0.60 -26.56 -11.13
CA GLY A 284 1.81 -25.93 -11.66
C GLY A 284 1.94 -26.19 -13.15
N VAL A 285 2.53 -25.22 -13.86
CA VAL A 285 3.11 -25.48 -15.17
C VAL A 285 4.25 -26.48 -14.93
N ASN A 286 3.94 -27.77 -14.96
CA ASN A 286 4.92 -28.85 -14.90
C ASN A 286 5.94 -28.59 -16.02
N GLY A 287 7.22 -28.42 -15.67
CA GLY A 287 8.31 -28.37 -16.66
C GLY A 287 9.08 -27.05 -16.79
N ILE A 288 8.95 -26.07 -15.89
CA ILE A 288 9.89 -24.94 -15.85
C ILE A 288 11.16 -25.37 -15.10
N ALA A 289 12.30 -25.43 -15.79
CA ALA A 289 13.57 -25.76 -15.16
C ALA A 289 14.10 -24.57 -14.33
N PRO A 290 14.84 -24.80 -13.22
CA PRO A 290 15.48 -23.70 -12.48
C PRO A 290 16.37 -22.80 -13.35
N SER A 291 17.00 -23.38 -14.38
CA SER A 291 17.81 -22.66 -15.38
C SER A 291 16.98 -21.69 -16.22
N ASP A 292 15.70 -22.00 -16.50
CA ASP A 292 14.80 -21.10 -17.22
C ASP A 292 14.45 -19.87 -16.39
N VAL A 293 14.27 -20.05 -15.08
CA VAL A 293 13.96 -18.93 -14.20
C VAL A 293 15.16 -17.99 -14.10
N LEU A 294 16.38 -18.53 -13.97
CA LEU A 294 17.62 -17.74 -14.02
C LEU A 294 17.82 -17.06 -15.38
N ARG A 295 17.44 -17.73 -16.48
CA ARG A 295 17.51 -17.15 -17.83
C ARG A 295 16.55 -15.97 -17.98
N VAL A 296 15.36 -16.05 -17.39
CA VAL A 296 14.32 -15.01 -17.49
C VAL A 296 14.59 -13.82 -16.58
N PHE A 297 14.84 -14.07 -15.30
CA PHE A 297 14.95 -13.02 -14.28
C PHE A 297 16.40 -12.61 -13.99
N GLY A 298 17.36 -13.25 -14.67
CA GLY A 298 18.78 -13.04 -14.50
C GLY A 298 19.36 -13.73 -13.27
N SER A 299 20.67 -13.60 -13.10
CA SER A 299 21.41 -14.16 -11.96
C SER A 299 21.18 -13.40 -10.65
N ARG A 300 20.69 -12.16 -10.72
CA ARG A 300 20.41 -11.28 -9.56
C ARG A 300 19.08 -10.55 -9.71
N PRO A 301 17.97 -11.31 -9.64
CA PRO A 301 16.64 -10.74 -9.70
C PRO A 301 16.34 -9.93 -8.44
N ILE A 302 15.44 -8.96 -8.57
CA ILE A 302 14.98 -8.17 -7.43
C ILE A 302 13.91 -8.97 -6.70
N LEU A 303 14.26 -9.45 -5.52
CA LEU A 303 13.35 -10.10 -4.60
C LEU A 303 12.93 -9.12 -3.52
N TYR A 304 11.68 -9.23 -3.07
CA TYR A 304 11.15 -8.44 -1.96
C TYR A 304 10.86 -9.36 -0.79
N LYS A 305 11.20 -8.91 0.42
CA LYS A 305 10.80 -9.58 1.65
C LYS A 305 9.35 -9.22 1.92
N GLY A 306 8.42 -10.13 1.65
CA GLY A 306 7.00 -9.93 1.92
C GLY A 306 6.67 -10.05 3.41
N GLY A 307 7.47 -10.77 4.21
CA GLY A 307 7.34 -10.83 5.66
C GLY A 307 8.29 -11.86 6.26
N ASP A 308 8.04 -12.30 7.49
CA ASP A 308 8.89 -13.29 8.18
C ASP A 308 8.31 -14.71 8.13
N ILE A 309 7.04 -14.86 7.78
CA ILE A 309 6.36 -16.16 7.71
C ILE A 309 6.50 -16.72 6.29
N GLY A 310 6.79 -18.02 6.17
CA GLY A 310 6.86 -18.68 4.85
C GLY A 310 8.06 -18.27 4.01
N MET A 311 9.18 -17.89 4.65
CA MET A 311 10.40 -17.42 3.97
C MET A 311 11.11 -18.50 3.13
N ASP A 312 10.91 -19.78 3.45
CA ASP A 312 11.43 -20.91 2.67
C ASP A 312 10.38 -21.49 1.71
N GLY A 313 9.16 -20.93 1.74
CA GLY A 313 8.04 -21.33 0.90
C GLY A 313 8.07 -20.73 -0.51
N PRO A 314 7.05 -21.01 -1.32
CA PRO A 314 6.97 -20.54 -2.68
C PRO A 314 6.89 -19.01 -2.75
N ALA A 315 7.68 -18.42 -3.65
CA ALA A 315 7.61 -16.99 -3.90
C ALA A 315 6.32 -16.60 -4.65
N LEU A 316 5.75 -15.48 -4.24
CA LEU A 316 4.55 -14.88 -4.85
C LEU A 316 4.98 -13.86 -5.91
N CYS A 317 4.49 -14.02 -7.15
CA CYS A 317 4.64 -13.01 -8.19
C CYS A 317 3.41 -12.11 -8.24
N MET A 318 3.63 -10.81 -8.34
CA MET A 318 2.59 -9.81 -8.59
C MET A 318 2.81 -9.09 -9.92
N HIS A 319 1.74 -8.81 -10.66
CA HIS A 319 1.81 -8.10 -11.95
C HIS A 319 0.52 -7.35 -12.29
N GLY A 320 0.58 -6.50 -13.32
CA GLY A 320 -0.56 -5.77 -13.88
C GLY A 320 -1.08 -6.33 -15.22
N LEU A 321 -0.54 -7.48 -15.65
CA LEU A 321 -0.90 -8.12 -16.91
C LEU A 321 -2.21 -8.93 -16.79
N THR A 322 -3.00 -8.95 -17.87
CA THR A 322 -4.26 -9.70 -17.95
C THR A 322 -4.03 -11.22 -17.93
N LYS A 323 -5.07 -11.98 -17.55
CA LYS A 323 -5.07 -13.45 -17.55
C LYS A 323 -4.69 -14.07 -18.91
N THR A 324 -5.00 -13.38 -20.01
CA THR A 324 -4.60 -13.82 -21.36
C THR A 324 -3.09 -13.80 -21.57
N ARG A 325 -2.37 -12.87 -20.94
CA ARG A 325 -0.91 -12.77 -21.03
C ARG A 325 -0.20 -13.69 -20.04
N VAL A 326 -0.81 -13.89 -18.88
CA VAL A 326 -0.30 -14.74 -17.80
C VAL A 326 -1.39 -15.75 -17.39
N PRO A 327 -1.56 -16.87 -18.13
CA PRO A 327 -2.55 -17.89 -17.81
C PRO A 327 -2.33 -18.48 -16.42
N GLY A 328 -3.38 -18.70 -15.64
CA GLY A 328 -3.27 -19.17 -14.25
C GLY A 328 -3.05 -18.06 -13.21
N SER A 329 -2.94 -16.80 -13.64
CA SER A 329 -2.95 -15.67 -12.71
C SER A 329 -4.35 -15.43 -12.13
N VAL A 330 -4.38 -15.04 -10.85
CA VAL A 330 -5.60 -14.73 -10.11
C VAL A 330 -5.58 -13.23 -9.79
N GLU A 331 -6.68 -12.54 -10.05
CA GLU A 331 -6.77 -11.13 -9.66
C GLU A 331 -6.92 -11.04 -8.15
N LEU A 332 -6.11 -10.22 -7.49
CA LEU A 332 -6.11 -10.09 -6.02
C LEU A 332 -7.48 -9.70 -5.51
N VAL A 333 -8.05 -8.63 -6.09
CA VAL A 333 -9.48 -8.34 -6.00
C VAL A 333 -9.98 -7.88 -7.35
N ARG A 334 -11.17 -8.34 -7.71
CA ARG A 334 -11.83 -8.00 -8.97
C ARG A 334 -11.84 -6.49 -9.21
N GLY A 335 -11.42 -6.09 -10.41
CA GLY A 335 -11.40 -4.69 -10.85
C GLY A 335 -10.16 -3.89 -10.42
N THR A 336 -9.26 -4.46 -9.62
CA THR A 336 -8.00 -3.78 -9.25
C THR A 336 -6.96 -3.82 -10.38
N GLY A 337 -7.05 -4.81 -11.26
CA GLY A 337 -6.05 -5.12 -12.27
C GLY A 337 -4.73 -5.61 -11.69
N VAL A 338 -4.67 -5.90 -10.39
CA VAL A 338 -3.49 -6.44 -9.72
C VAL A 338 -3.66 -7.95 -9.64
N PHE A 339 -2.74 -8.68 -10.25
CA PHE A 339 -2.80 -10.13 -10.36
C PHE A 339 -1.64 -10.77 -9.60
N THR A 340 -1.91 -11.95 -9.03
CA THR A 340 -0.94 -12.84 -8.42
C THR A 340 -0.73 -14.07 -9.29
N ALA A 341 0.50 -14.57 -9.31
CA ALA A 341 0.89 -15.80 -9.99
C ALA A 341 2.04 -16.47 -9.22
N ASN A 342 2.31 -17.74 -9.50
CA ASN A 342 3.56 -18.37 -9.06
C ASN A 342 4.71 -18.03 -10.03
N VAL A 343 5.95 -18.21 -9.56
CA VAL A 343 7.17 -17.91 -10.35
C VAL A 343 7.24 -18.71 -11.65
N ALA A 344 6.81 -19.98 -11.64
CA ALA A 344 6.79 -20.83 -12.84
C ALA A 344 5.89 -20.24 -13.94
N THR A 345 4.70 -19.75 -13.56
CA THR A 345 3.75 -19.13 -14.49
C THR A 345 4.28 -17.82 -15.04
N ALA A 346 4.91 -16.99 -14.20
CA ALA A 346 5.57 -15.77 -14.63
C ALA A 346 6.72 -16.06 -15.61
N THR A 347 7.57 -17.05 -15.29
CA THR A 347 8.67 -17.51 -16.13
C THR A 347 8.15 -17.95 -17.51
N ALA A 348 7.11 -18.79 -17.53
CA ALA A 348 6.51 -19.26 -18.76
C ALA A 348 5.97 -18.11 -19.63
N ALA A 349 5.39 -17.07 -19.01
CA ALA A 349 4.92 -15.89 -19.73
C ALA A 349 6.06 -15.09 -20.37
N VAL A 350 7.19 -14.93 -19.67
CA VAL A 350 8.35 -14.25 -20.26
C VAL A 350 9.01 -15.07 -21.37
N LEU A 351 9.15 -16.39 -21.18
CA LEU A 351 9.70 -17.27 -22.21
C LEU A 351 8.87 -17.29 -23.50
N ARG A 352 7.54 -17.18 -23.39
CA ARG A 352 6.64 -17.04 -24.54
C ARG A 352 6.65 -15.64 -25.17
N GLY A 353 7.32 -14.67 -24.57
CA GLY A 353 7.32 -13.28 -25.01
C GLY A 353 6.00 -12.53 -24.76
N THR A 354 5.10 -13.05 -23.92
CA THR A 354 3.82 -12.39 -23.59
C THR A 354 3.97 -11.34 -22.47
N ALA A 355 5.10 -11.38 -21.75
CA ALA A 355 5.45 -10.52 -20.62
C ALA A 355 6.96 -10.22 -20.60
N ARG A 356 7.37 -9.16 -19.90
CA ARG A 356 8.77 -8.88 -19.55
C ARG A 356 9.05 -9.29 -18.11
N ALA A 357 10.31 -9.57 -17.78
CA ALA A 357 10.71 -9.86 -16.40
C ALA A 357 10.35 -8.69 -15.44
N ASP A 358 10.53 -7.45 -15.88
CA ASP A 358 10.24 -6.23 -15.10
C ASP A 358 8.74 -6.01 -14.83
N ASP A 359 7.85 -6.72 -15.55
CA ASP A 359 6.40 -6.66 -15.31
C ASP A 359 6.00 -7.38 -14.01
N PHE A 360 6.92 -8.14 -13.41
CA PHE A 360 6.67 -8.92 -12.21
C PHE A 360 7.43 -8.36 -11.01
N ARG A 361 6.79 -8.41 -9.84
CA ARG A 361 7.40 -8.24 -8.53
C ARG A 361 7.37 -9.57 -7.81
N ILE A 362 8.51 -10.01 -7.28
CA ILE A 362 8.63 -11.34 -6.66
C ILE A 362 8.83 -11.16 -5.16
N PHE A 363 7.91 -11.72 -4.38
CA PHE A 363 7.88 -11.62 -2.92
C PHE A 363 8.14 -12.97 -2.28
N VAL A 364 8.94 -12.99 -1.22
CA VAL A 364 9.19 -14.16 -0.39
C VAL A 364 8.63 -13.91 1.00
N GLY A 365 7.83 -14.86 1.48
CA GLY A 365 7.14 -14.77 2.75
C GLY A 365 6.02 -13.71 2.82
N HIS A 366 5.35 -13.66 3.96
CA HIS A 366 4.23 -12.77 4.25
C HIS A 366 4.15 -12.45 5.75
N CYS A 367 3.25 -11.52 6.09
CA CYS A 367 2.94 -11.08 7.44
C CYS A 367 1.54 -11.58 7.85
N ARG A 368 1.38 -12.00 9.11
CA ARG A 368 0.08 -12.36 9.74
C ARG A 368 -0.17 -11.63 11.08
N ASP A 369 0.56 -10.55 11.31
CA ASP A 369 0.56 -9.74 12.54
C ASP A 369 -0.48 -8.61 12.53
N LEU A 370 -1.32 -8.51 11.49
CA LEU A 370 -2.35 -7.48 11.39
C LEU A 370 -3.58 -7.86 12.22
N ASN A 371 -3.99 -6.95 13.10
CA ASN A 371 -5.29 -7.01 13.77
C ASN A 371 -6.09 -5.73 13.47
N SER A 372 -7.41 -5.77 13.73
CA SER A 372 -8.30 -4.64 13.46
C SER A 372 -7.98 -3.40 14.31
N LYS A 373 -7.53 -3.58 15.56
CA LYS A 373 -7.18 -2.49 16.50
C LYS A 373 -5.97 -1.67 16.04
N MET A 374 -5.08 -2.27 15.24
CA MET A 374 -3.90 -1.63 14.68
C MET A 374 -4.22 -0.74 13.47
N ILE A 375 -5.35 -0.95 12.80
CA ILE A 375 -5.76 -0.12 11.67
C ILE A 375 -6.35 1.19 12.21
N GLY A 376 -5.87 2.31 11.68
CA GLY A 376 -6.20 3.66 12.17
C GLY A 376 -5.33 4.12 13.34
N THR A 377 -4.55 3.23 13.96
CA THR A 377 -3.59 3.60 15.02
C THR A 377 -2.16 3.45 14.52
N GLU A 378 -1.65 2.22 14.46
CA GLU A 378 -0.29 1.90 14.00
C GLU A 378 -0.18 1.84 12.48
N TRP A 379 -1.28 1.58 11.78
CA TRP A 379 -1.33 1.45 10.33
C TRP A 379 -2.45 2.29 9.75
N GLN A 380 -2.13 3.17 8.81
CA GLN A 380 -3.12 3.84 7.99
C GLN A 380 -3.44 2.98 6.77
N ALA A 381 -4.69 2.53 6.66
CA ALA A 381 -5.18 1.88 5.44
C ALA A 381 -5.40 2.92 4.34
N VAL A 382 -5.03 2.58 3.10
CA VAL A 382 -5.05 3.49 1.96
C VAL A 382 -5.54 2.74 0.71
N ALA A 383 -6.65 3.20 0.12
CA ALA A 383 -7.02 2.83 -1.24
C ALA A 383 -6.07 3.54 -2.21
N CYS A 384 -5.58 2.86 -3.23
CA CYS A 384 -4.63 3.48 -4.15
C CYS A 384 -4.77 2.94 -5.58
N CYS A 385 -4.18 3.67 -6.53
CA CYS A 385 -4.10 3.22 -7.90
C CYS A 385 -3.13 2.03 -8.06
N ARG A 386 -3.41 1.16 -9.03
CA ARG A 386 -2.59 -0.01 -9.34
C ARG A 386 -1.09 0.29 -9.54
N PRO A 387 -0.69 1.38 -10.21
CA PRO A 387 0.72 1.72 -10.37
C PRO A 387 1.51 1.85 -9.07
N LEU A 388 0.90 2.31 -7.96
CA LEU A 388 1.58 2.39 -6.67
C LEU A 388 1.89 1.00 -6.10
N VAL A 389 0.98 0.04 -6.27
CA VAL A 389 1.15 -1.34 -5.82
C VAL A 389 2.24 -2.05 -6.64
N LEU A 390 2.32 -1.80 -7.94
CA LEU A 390 3.21 -2.50 -8.86
C LEU A 390 4.55 -1.79 -9.10
N LYS A 391 4.78 -0.62 -8.49
CA LYS A 391 6.04 0.13 -8.60
C LYS A 391 7.21 -0.64 -8.00
N GLN A 392 8.31 -0.75 -8.74
CA GLN A 392 9.55 -1.34 -8.24
C GLN A 392 10.20 -0.40 -7.21
N CYS A 393 10.66 -0.95 -6.08
CA CYS A 393 11.14 -0.16 -4.92
C CYS A 393 12.66 -0.26 -4.68
N ARG A 394 13.46 -0.68 -5.67
CA ARG A 394 14.90 -0.94 -5.50
C ARG A 394 15.74 0.31 -5.18
N SER A 395 15.36 1.45 -5.74
CA SER A 395 16.14 2.69 -5.65
C SER A 395 15.24 3.88 -5.94
N LEU A 396 14.08 3.92 -5.28
CA LEU A 396 13.19 5.07 -5.40
C LEU A 396 13.89 6.28 -4.77
N PRO A 397 14.04 7.40 -5.51
CA PRO A 397 14.60 8.63 -4.95
C PRO A 397 13.86 9.11 -3.69
N ARG A 398 12.54 8.93 -3.65
CA ARG A 398 11.70 9.19 -2.47
C ARG A 398 11.06 7.87 -2.03
N PRO A 399 11.11 7.48 -0.75
CA PRO A 399 10.51 6.21 -0.30
C PRO A 399 9.02 6.13 -0.64
N LEU A 400 8.54 4.92 -0.97
CA LEU A 400 7.13 4.69 -1.35
C LEU A 400 6.14 5.22 -0.30
N TRP A 401 6.49 5.15 0.98
CA TRP A 401 5.68 5.64 2.09
C TRP A 401 5.34 7.13 1.95
N HIS A 402 6.33 7.99 1.68
CA HIS A 402 6.13 9.42 1.51
C HIS A 402 5.22 9.71 0.31
N GLU A 403 5.47 9.03 -0.81
CA GLU A 403 4.70 9.19 -2.02
C GLU A 403 3.22 8.85 -1.82
N VAL A 404 2.92 7.75 -1.12
CA VAL A 404 1.53 7.35 -0.83
C VAL A 404 0.85 8.37 0.08
N LEU A 405 1.53 8.83 1.13
CA LEU A 405 0.94 9.80 2.07
C LEU A 405 0.71 11.18 1.43
N GLU A 406 1.60 11.62 0.53
CA GLU A 406 1.42 12.84 -0.26
C GLU A 406 0.21 12.76 -1.18
N LEU A 407 0.01 11.63 -1.85
CA LEU A 407 -1.16 11.42 -2.72
C LEU A 407 -2.47 11.42 -1.92
N CYS A 408 -2.45 10.94 -0.66
CA CYS A 408 -3.60 11.06 0.23
C CYS A 408 -3.93 12.51 0.61
N GLY A 409 -2.95 13.42 0.58
CA GLY A 409 -3.12 14.81 0.99
C GLY A 409 -3.39 14.99 2.49
N GLY A 410 -3.90 16.18 2.85
CA GLY A 410 -4.37 16.49 4.21
C GLY A 410 -3.32 16.25 5.30
N THR A 411 -3.76 15.70 6.44
CA THR A 411 -2.89 15.40 7.58
C THR A 411 -1.79 14.40 7.21
N LEU A 412 -2.06 13.42 6.34
CA LEU A 412 -1.07 12.42 5.94
C LEU A 412 0.08 13.04 5.14
N ALA A 413 -0.20 13.97 4.23
CA ALA A 413 0.84 14.73 3.54
C ALA A 413 1.65 15.61 4.50
N GLN A 414 1.01 16.21 5.52
CA GLN A 414 1.71 16.97 6.56
C GLN A 414 2.62 16.06 7.41
N MET A 415 2.19 14.84 7.73
CA MET A 415 3.03 13.84 8.39
C MET A 415 4.23 13.45 7.53
N SER A 416 4.05 13.25 6.22
CA SER A 416 5.14 12.99 5.28
C SER A 416 6.22 14.07 5.36
N ALA A 417 5.80 15.34 5.28
CA ALA A 417 6.69 16.49 5.34
C ALA A 417 7.41 16.62 6.70
N ALA A 418 6.68 16.42 7.81
CA ALA A 418 7.26 16.53 9.15
C ALA A 418 8.34 15.47 9.40
N VAL A 419 8.13 14.23 8.93
CA VAL A 419 9.11 13.15 9.02
C VAL A 419 10.35 13.45 8.16
N ASP A 420 10.17 14.01 6.96
CA ASP A 420 11.27 14.43 6.09
C ASP A 420 12.12 15.54 6.73
N ASP A 421 11.47 16.56 7.31
CA ASP A 421 12.15 17.65 8.00
C ASP A 421 12.99 17.15 9.19
N GLU A 422 12.46 16.20 9.96
CA GLU A 422 13.18 15.56 11.07
C GLU A 422 14.42 14.80 10.58
N ASN A 423 14.29 14.06 9.48
CA ASN A 423 15.43 13.34 8.88
C ASN A 423 16.48 14.30 8.32
N GLY A 424 16.06 15.38 7.65
CA GLY A 424 16.96 16.40 7.10
C GLY A 424 17.70 17.19 8.18
N LYS A 425 17.10 17.41 9.35
CA LYS A 425 17.79 17.99 10.51
C LYS A 425 18.82 17.02 11.12
N ARG A 426 18.49 15.74 11.24
CA ARG A 426 19.42 14.72 11.75
C ARG A 426 20.67 14.61 10.88
N ASN A 427 20.51 14.56 9.57
CA ASN A 427 21.65 14.44 8.64
C ASN A 427 22.60 15.64 8.72
N ARG A 428 22.08 16.86 8.90
CA ARG A 428 22.88 18.09 9.06
C ARG A 428 23.68 18.14 10.36
N ASN A 429 23.18 17.50 11.43
CA ASN A 429 23.86 17.48 12.71
C ASN A 429 24.94 16.38 12.79
N THR A 430 24.92 15.41 11.86
CA THR A 430 25.89 14.31 11.79
C THR A 430 27.00 14.53 10.76
N SER A 431 26.86 15.53 9.89
CA SER A 431 27.88 16.01 8.93
C SER A 431 28.65 17.16 9.53
#